data_AF-A0A8R2HAD4-F1
#
_entry.id   AF-A0A8R2HAD4-F1
#
_cell.length_a   1.000
_cell.length_b   1.000
_cell.length_c   1.000
_cell.angle_alpha   90.00
_cell.angle_beta   90.00
_cell.angle_gamma   90.00
#
_symmetry.space_group_name_H-M   'P 1'
#
loop_
_entity.id
_entity.type
_entity.pdbx_description
1 polymer ?
#
loop_
_entity_poly.entity_id
_entity_poly.type
_entity_poly.pdbx_seq_one_letter_code
_entity_poly.pdbx_strand_id
1 'polypeptide(L)'
;MEWSNDLILEFLELYEQEPCIWNPKHPQHKIRNSVNDSWNNISKNLSQKYTICELKKKKDSLMATYRKLANRVKSSKKTGSGSEDIFKPDWFVYEIMARFLHGVCQPHTTKNSEVK
;
A
#
# COMPACT_ATOMS: atom_id res chain seq x y z
N MET A 1 17.64 -11.21 -5.24
CA MET A 1 16.60 -11.08 -6.28
C MET A 1 16.40 -9.60 -6.52
N GLU A 2 16.80 -9.12 -7.69
CA GLU A 2 16.72 -7.70 -8.05
C GLU A 2 15.34 -7.38 -8.59
N TRP A 3 14.75 -6.30 -8.09
CA TRP A 3 13.49 -5.75 -8.55
C TRP A 3 13.80 -4.41 -9.19
N SER A 4 13.72 -4.35 -10.52
CA SER A 4 13.91 -3.12 -11.27
C SER A 4 12.77 -2.13 -11.00
N ASN A 5 13.02 -0.83 -11.19
CA ASN A 5 11.99 0.20 -10.98
C ASN A 5 10.73 -0.05 -11.83
N ASP A 6 10.93 -0.49 -13.08
CA ASP A 6 9.87 -0.86 -14.01
C ASP A 6 9.00 -2.04 -13.49
N LEU A 7 9.63 -3.12 -13.04
CA LEU A 7 8.94 -4.25 -12.41
C LEU A 7 8.17 -3.85 -11.14
N ILE A 8 8.71 -2.92 -10.35
CA ILE A 8 8.02 -2.41 -9.17
C ILE A 8 6.80 -1.58 -9.59
N LEU A 9 6.91 -0.80 -10.66
CA LEU A 9 5.82 -0.02 -11.23
C LEU A 9 4.68 -0.94 -11.67
N GLU A 10 4.99 -1.92 -12.52
CA GLU A 10 4.04 -2.91 -13.05
C GLU A 10 3.37 -3.69 -11.90
N PHE A 11 4.16 -4.11 -10.91
CA PHE A 11 3.64 -4.76 -9.71
C PHE A 11 2.63 -3.88 -8.96
N LEU A 12 2.92 -2.60 -8.79
CA LEU A 12 2.04 -1.67 -8.07
C LEU A 12 0.77 -1.34 -8.85
N GLU A 13 0.85 -1.25 -10.18
CA GLU A 13 -0.32 -1.03 -11.03
C GLU A 13 -1.30 -2.21 -10.96
N LEU A 14 -0.78 -3.44 -11.06
CA LEU A 14 -1.58 -4.65 -10.87
C LEU A 14 -2.10 -4.75 -9.42
N TYR A 15 -1.29 -4.37 -8.45
CA TYR A 15 -1.67 -4.39 -7.03
C TYR A 15 -2.82 -3.44 -6.73
N GLU A 16 -2.84 -2.24 -7.31
CA GLU A 16 -3.95 -1.32 -7.15
C GLU A 16 -5.26 -1.92 -7.65
N GLN A 17 -5.23 -2.58 -8.81
CA GLN A 17 -6.42 -3.17 -9.43
C GLN A 17 -7.04 -4.30 -8.60
N GLU A 18 -6.32 -4.80 -7.60
CA GLU A 18 -6.75 -5.89 -6.70
C GLU A 18 -7.08 -5.36 -5.29
N PRO A 19 -8.21 -4.63 -5.10
CA PRO A 19 -8.59 -4.05 -3.80
C PRO A 19 -8.84 -5.11 -2.73
N CYS A 20 -9.20 -6.33 -3.11
CA CYS A 20 -9.25 -7.48 -2.22
C CYS A 20 -7.93 -7.71 -1.43
N ILE A 21 -6.76 -7.29 -1.92
CA ILE A 21 -5.49 -7.52 -1.23
C ILE A 21 -5.16 -6.41 -0.21
N TRP A 22 -5.44 -5.15 -0.56
CA TRP A 22 -5.01 -3.99 0.22
C TRP A 22 -6.14 -3.25 0.94
N ASN A 23 -7.39 -3.41 0.49
CA ASN A 23 -8.52 -2.69 1.04
C ASN A 23 -9.28 -3.54 2.08
N PRO A 24 -9.13 -3.28 3.39
CA PRO A 24 -9.84 -4.00 4.44
C PRO A 24 -11.36 -3.77 4.41
N LYS A 25 -11.84 -2.70 3.75
CA LYS A 25 -13.28 -2.45 3.56
C LYS A 25 -13.86 -3.29 2.42
N HIS A 26 -13.02 -3.89 1.57
CA HIS A 26 -13.49 -4.70 0.47
C HIS A 26 -14.05 -6.05 0.99
N PRO A 27 -15.26 -6.47 0.58
CA PRO A 27 -15.87 -7.71 1.08
C PRO A 27 -15.00 -8.94 0.79
N GLN A 28 -14.33 -8.96 -0.36
CA GLN A 28 -13.44 -10.05 -0.76
C GLN A 28 -12.12 -10.10 0.02
N HIS A 29 -11.74 -9.03 0.75
CA HIS A 29 -10.52 -9.04 1.58
C HIS A 29 -10.58 -10.08 2.70
N LYS A 30 -11.79 -10.37 3.18
CA LYS A 30 -12.03 -11.41 4.19
C LYS A 30 -12.01 -12.83 3.59
N ILE A 31 -12.13 -12.95 2.27
CA ILE A 31 -12.20 -14.23 1.56
C ILE A 31 -10.80 -14.65 1.17
N ARG A 32 -10.23 -15.61 1.90
CA ARG A 32 -8.87 -16.13 1.66
C ARG A 32 -8.67 -16.60 0.22
N ASN A 33 -9.69 -17.22 -0.38
CA ASN A 33 -9.62 -17.70 -1.75
C ASN A 33 -9.51 -16.54 -2.76
N SER A 34 -10.34 -15.51 -2.61
CA SER A 34 -10.28 -14.32 -3.47
C SER A 34 -8.94 -13.61 -3.33
N VAL A 35 -8.42 -13.43 -2.11
CA VAL A 35 -7.09 -12.83 -1.91
C VAL A 35 -6.00 -13.66 -2.59
N ASN A 36 -6.07 -14.99 -2.51
CA ASN A 36 -5.10 -15.88 -3.15
C ASN A 36 -5.22 -15.87 -4.69
N ASP A 37 -6.43 -15.80 -5.23
CA ASP A 37 -6.70 -15.69 -6.66
C ASP A 37 -6.13 -14.38 -7.22
N SER A 38 -6.34 -13.27 -6.52
CA SER A 38 -5.77 -11.97 -6.86
C SER A 38 -4.25 -11.94 -6.83
N TRP A 39 -3.61 -12.59 -5.85
CA TRP A 39 -2.15 -12.77 -5.89
C TRP A 39 -1.68 -13.61 -7.07
N ASN A 40 -2.45 -14.64 -7.44
CA ASN A 40 -2.20 -15.42 -8.65
C ASN A 40 -2.37 -14.56 -9.91
N ASN A 41 -3.38 -13.69 -9.95
CA ASN A 41 -3.62 -12.79 -11.06
C ASN A 41 -2.43 -11.85 -11.27
N ILE A 42 -1.94 -11.22 -10.20
CA ILE A 42 -0.73 -10.39 -10.25
C ILE A 42 0.47 -11.20 -10.75
N SER A 43 0.69 -12.40 -10.19
CA SER A 43 1.80 -13.29 -10.59
C SER A 43 1.74 -13.68 -12.08
N LYS A 44 0.54 -13.83 -12.65
CA LYS A 44 0.31 -14.19 -14.06
C LYS A 44 0.48 -13.00 -15.01
N ASN A 45 0.08 -11.80 -14.59
CA ASN A 45 0.12 -10.60 -15.43
C ASN A 45 1.48 -9.88 -15.37
N LEU A 46 2.30 -10.13 -14.35
CA LEU A 46 3.66 -9.63 -14.30
C LEU A 46 4.50 -10.19 -15.45
N SER A 47 5.35 -9.35 -16.01
CA SER A 47 6.34 -9.69 -17.03
C SER A 47 7.30 -10.80 -16.57
N GLN A 48 7.55 -10.90 -15.25
CA GLN A 48 8.35 -11.96 -14.66
C GLN A 48 7.55 -12.81 -13.67
N LYS A 49 7.75 -14.13 -13.75
CA LYS A 49 7.10 -15.09 -12.85
C LYS A 49 7.67 -14.99 -11.44
N TYR A 50 6.85 -14.53 -10.50
CA TYR A 50 7.15 -14.55 -9.08
C TYR A 50 6.16 -15.42 -8.32
N THR A 51 6.64 -16.11 -7.29
CA THR A 51 5.74 -16.83 -6.39
C THR A 51 4.96 -15.84 -5.52
N ILE A 52 3.77 -16.24 -5.07
CA ILE A 52 2.95 -15.45 -4.14
C ILE A 52 3.74 -15.06 -2.88
N CYS A 53 4.66 -15.93 -2.43
CA CYS A 53 5.54 -15.64 -1.29
C CYS A 53 6.47 -14.45 -1.56
N GLU A 54 7.11 -14.42 -2.74
CA GLU A 54 8.00 -13.33 -3.14
C GLU A 54 7.23 -12.02 -3.36
N LEU A 55 6.05 -12.08 -3.98
CA LEU A 55 5.17 -10.92 -4.13
C LEU A 55 4.77 -10.33 -2.78
N LYS A 56 4.42 -11.19 -1.81
CA LYS A 56 4.07 -10.76 -0.44
C LYS A 56 5.27 -10.13 0.27
N LYS A 57 6.47 -10.71 0.17
CA LYS A 57 7.69 -10.12 0.74
C LYS A 57 8.00 -8.76 0.10
N LYS A 58 7.85 -8.65 -1.22
CA LYS A 58 8.07 -7.39 -1.92
C LYS A 58 7.08 -6.32 -1.48
N LYS A 59 5.79 -6.66 -1.44
CA LYS A 59 4.76 -5.80 -0.85
C LYS A 59 5.14 -5.33 0.54
N ASP A 60 5.54 -6.25 1.43
CA ASP A 60 5.87 -5.91 2.81
C ASP A 60 7.05 -4.90 2.89
N SER A 61 8.10 -5.14 2.11
CA SER A 61 9.23 -4.22 1.97
C SER A 61 8.80 -2.83 1.49
N LEU A 62 7.94 -2.75 0.46
CA LEU A 62 7.40 -1.48 -0.04
C LEU A 62 6.54 -0.78 1.03
N MET A 63 5.65 -1.52 1.69
CA MET A 63 4.79 -0.99 2.76
C MET A 63 5.59 -0.49 3.96
N ALA A 64 6.69 -1.15 4.31
CA ALA A 64 7.57 -0.71 5.39
C ALA A 64 8.17 0.66 5.09
N THR A 65 8.66 0.88 3.87
CA THR A 65 9.18 2.17 3.41
C THR A 65 8.07 3.22 3.34
N TYR A 66 6.93 2.89 2.73
CA TYR A 66 5.76 3.78 2.64
C TYR A 66 5.31 4.27 4.01
N ARG A 67 5.14 3.38 5.00
CA ARG A 67 4.72 3.75 6.36
C ARG A 67 5.71 4.71 7.03
N LYS A 68 7.02 4.50 6.86
CA LYS A 68 8.06 5.40 7.38
C LYS A 68 7.95 6.79 6.76
N LEU A 69 7.81 6.86 5.43
CA LEU A 69 7.68 8.12 4.70
C LEU A 69 6.36 8.82 5.06
N ALA A 70 5.24 8.12 5.02
CA ALA A 70 3.92 8.64 5.39
C ALA A 70 3.89 9.19 6.82
N ASN A 71 4.54 8.52 7.77
CA ASN A 71 4.69 9.03 9.14
C ASN A 71 5.53 10.31 9.19
N ARG A 72 6.64 10.39 8.43
CA ARG A 72 7.45 11.63 8.34
C ARG A 72 6.64 12.79 7.75
N VAL A 73 5.91 12.55 6.66
CA VAL A 73 5.01 13.53 6.05
C VAL A 73 3.96 13.99 7.06
N LYS A 74 3.35 13.06 7.80
CA LYS A 74 2.33 13.39 8.82
C LYS A 74 2.91 14.18 10.00
N SER A 75 4.10 13.82 10.47
CA SER A 75 4.78 14.52 11.57
C SER A 75 5.20 15.93 11.16
N SER A 76 5.76 16.10 9.95
CA SER A 76 6.10 17.41 9.37
C SER A 76 4.87 18.33 9.29
N LYS A 77 3.68 17.79 9.00
CA LYS A 77 2.42 18.56 9.02
C LYS A 77 1.91 18.90 10.43
N LYS A 78 2.28 18.15 11.48
CA LYS A 78 1.73 18.28 12.84
C LYS A 78 2.52 19.26 13.70
N THR A 79 3.80 19.45 13.43
CA THR A 79 4.64 20.43 14.12
C THR A 79 4.39 21.81 13.52
N GLY A 80 3.50 22.60 14.12
CA GLY A 80 3.19 23.98 13.74
C GLY A 80 4.35 24.96 14.00
N SER A 81 5.54 24.66 13.47
CA SER A 81 6.68 25.57 13.41
C SER A 81 6.97 25.84 11.95
N GLY A 82 6.61 27.03 11.47
CA GLY A 82 7.14 27.64 10.26
C GLY A 82 6.78 26.92 8.97
N SER A 83 5.94 27.57 8.18
CA SER A 83 5.77 27.32 6.74
C SER A 83 7.10 26.93 6.07
N GLU A 84 7.07 25.87 5.25
CA GLU A 84 7.74 25.72 3.93
C GLU A 84 8.37 24.35 3.64
N ASP A 85 8.63 23.47 4.62
CA ASP A 85 9.26 22.16 4.33
C ASP A 85 8.33 20.97 4.65
N ILE A 86 7.29 20.80 3.85
CA ILE A 86 6.56 19.52 3.81
C ILE A 86 7.54 18.51 3.22
N PHE A 87 8.00 17.56 4.03
CA PHE A 87 8.89 16.49 3.58
C PHE A 87 8.27 15.80 2.36
N LYS A 88 8.85 16.00 1.18
CA LYS A 88 8.45 15.30 -0.05
C LYS A 88 9.34 14.06 -0.17
N PRO A 89 8.78 12.85 -0.01
CA PRO A 89 9.55 11.64 -0.22
C PRO A 89 10.01 11.54 -1.68
N ASP A 90 11.32 11.52 -1.91
CA ASP A 90 11.96 11.25 -3.20
C ASP A 90 11.91 9.75 -3.52
N TRP A 91 10.70 9.19 -3.52
CA TRP A 91 10.50 7.77 -3.81
C TRP A 91 9.44 7.66 -4.88
N PHE A 92 9.86 7.29 -6.10
CA PHE A 92 9.00 7.29 -7.29
C PHE A 92 7.70 6.47 -7.13
N VAL A 93 7.71 5.44 -6.28
CA VAL A 93 6.51 4.62 -5.99
C VAL A 93 5.65 5.18 -4.86
N TYR A 94 6.13 6.17 -4.11
CA TYR A 94 5.36 6.77 -3.03
C TYR A 94 4.06 7.36 -3.55
N GLU A 95 4.10 8.10 -4.65
CA GLU A 95 2.90 8.71 -5.26
C GLU A 95 1.89 7.65 -5.68
N ILE A 96 2.36 6.56 -6.29
CA ILE A 96 1.53 5.44 -6.72
C ILE A 96 0.89 4.76 -5.51
N MET A 97 1.67 4.44 -4.48
CA MET A 97 1.15 3.84 -3.26
C MET A 97 0.19 4.77 -2.53
N ALA A 98 0.48 6.06 -2.48
CA ALA A 98 -0.37 7.06 -1.83
C ALA A 98 -1.72 7.17 -2.53
N ARG A 99 -1.80 7.04 -3.86
CA ARG A 99 -3.05 7.22 -4.63
C ARG A 99 -4.18 6.31 -4.16
N PHE A 100 -3.87 5.06 -3.80
CA PHE A 100 -4.86 4.10 -3.29
C PHE A 100 -4.78 3.85 -1.77
N LEU A 101 -3.62 3.97 -1.14
CA LEU A 101 -3.48 3.70 0.30
C LEU A 101 -3.85 4.87 1.21
N HIS A 102 -3.73 6.12 0.75
CA HIS A 102 -3.91 7.30 1.61
C HIS A 102 -5.32 7.39 2.21
N GLY A 103 -6.36 6.99 1.46
CA GLY A 103 -7.76 6.98 1.94
C GLY A 103 -8.15 5.74 2.75
N VAL A 104 -7.36 4.67 2.67
CA VAL A 104 -7.73 3.36 3.22
C VAL A 104 -6.95 3.01 4.50
N CYS A 105 -5.75 3.58 4.66
CA CYS A 105 -4.96 3.50 5.88
C CYS A 105 -5.41 4.51 6.95
N GLN A 106 -6.71 4.81 7.04
CA GLN A 106 -7.24 5.48 8.22
C GLN A 106 -7.38 4.44 9.33
N PRO A 107 -6.79 4.65 10.52
CA PRO A 107 -7.07 3.78 11.65
C PRO A 107 -8.58 3.73 11.82
N HIS A 108 -9.12 2.53 11.94
CA HIS A 108 -10.52 2.32 12.31
C HIS A 108 -10.73 3.11 13.61
N THR A 109 -11.31 4.30 13.52
CA THR A 109 -11.93 4.93 14.68
C THR A 109 -13.08 4.00 15.00
N THR A 110 -12.81 3.05 15.89
CA THR A 110 -13.85 2.34 16.63
C THR A 110 -14.67 3.45 17.27
N LYS A 111 -15.76 3.87 16.61
CA LYS A 111 -16.76 4.70 17.24
C LYS A 111 -17.31 3.81 18.34
N ASN A 112 -16.82 4.04 19.55
CA ASN A 112 -17.43 3.51 20.75
C ASN A 112 -18.87 4.04 20.68
N SER A 113 -19.82 3.16 20.35
CA SER A 113 -21.22 3.50 20.45
C SER A 113 -21.50 3.70 21.93
N GLU A 114 -21.52 4.96 22.35
CA GLU A 114 -22.03 5.38 23.66
C GLU A 114 -23.53 5.06 23.63
N VAL A 115 -23.90 3.92 24.21
CA VAL A 115 -25.29 3.55 24.44
C VAL A 115 -25.81 4.48 25.53
N LYS A 116 -26.81 5.30 25.18
CA LYS A 116 -27.59 6.13 26.10
C LYS A 116 -28.47 5.27 27.01
#